data_AF-A0A3P3QUK7-F1
#
_entry.id   AF-A0A3P3QUK7-F1
#
_cell.length_a   1.000
_cell.length_b   1.000
_cell.length_c   1.000
_cell.angle_alpha   90.00
_cell.angle_beta   90.00
_cell.angle_gamma   90.00
#
_symmetry.space_group_name_H-M   'P 1'
#
loop_
_entity.id
_entity.type
_entity.pdbx_description
1 polymer ?
#
loop_
_entity_poly.entity_id
_entity_poly.type
_entity_poly.pdbx_seq_one_letter_code
_entity_poly.pdbx_strand_id
1 'polypeptide(L)'
;MRKIKIFICILLCLCLLGCTKKTYKVERGEYDLTYKTGYYASEINEDKDALYVIYSHKGIGDDTKWGGEDDDIIPNRYATDNDLQGRYLDTFWDENGNPLGFNLKTTELDKFNVDIYDIKTGKKLKTIDVKSIFDNDDNIKPDKPYKAIALEYDGKPYIMVWSEKTSKDIENGYEDRLKSVFINIEDETYFEDWAKDVSERRSKGERITAVDKWDIFNEILLKQNSLYSYITVSSSSVWEGFTDVYVYDIDRIPKDNKKLYGLFPKLKENLDKLISEGERAKVTFMLSDSISDKELADMFFENVEDISFDGVIVDGRHSVDGLPHKINNFDDFKKYMEPEEMERSRYNPIPDNR
;
A
#
# COMPACT_ATOMS: atom_id res chain seq x y z
N MET A 1 37.62 54.54 -1.39
CA MET A 1 37.49 53.13 -0.94
C MET A 1 36.77 52.95 0.41
N ARG A 2 36.93 53.84 1.40
CA ARG A 2 36.33 53.66 2.75
C ARG A 2 34.79 53.76 2.79
N LYS A 3 34.18 54.61 1.95
CA LYS A 3 32.71 54.77 1.87
C LYS A 3 31.97 53.59 1.21
N ILE A 4 32.60 52.90 0.25
CA ILE A 4 32.03 51.73 -0.44
C ILE A 4 32.01 50.50 0.48
N LYS A 5 33.05 50.33 1.32
CA LYS A 5 33.09 49.23 2.31
C LYS A 5 32.00 49.34 3.37
N ILE A 6 31.65 50.57 3.81
CA ILE A 6 30.56 50.80 4.77
C ILE A 6 29.20 50.46 4.16
N PHE A 7 29.00 50.82 2.88
CA PHE A 7 27.74 50.52 2.18
C PHE A 7 27.53 49.01 1.99
N ILE A 8 28.58 48.26 1.68
CA ILE A 8 28.53 46.80 1.55
C ILE A 8 28.26 46.12 2.91
N CYS A 9 28.88 46.59 4.00
CA CYS A 9 28.60 46.07 5.34
C CYS A 9 27.15 46.31 5.79
N ILE A 10 26.58 47.49 5.49
CA ILE A 10 25.18 47.79 5.83
C ILE A 10 24.21 46.94 4.99
N LEU A 11 24.52 46.72 3.71
CA LEU A 11 23.72 45.85 2.84
C LEU A 11 23.75 44.38 3.31
N LEU A 12 24.92 43.87 3.72
CA LEU A 12 25.08 42.53 4.30
C LEU A 12 24.34 42.38 5.63
N CYS A 13 24.36 43.39 6.51
CA CYS A 13 23.59 43.37 7.75
C CYS A 13 22.07 43.39 7.49
N LEU A 14 21.59 44.11 6.47
CA LEU A 14 20.18 44.12 6.07
C LEU A 14 19.75 42.80 5.40
N CYS A 15 20.62 42.16 4.63
CA CYS A 15 20.37 40.82 4.06
C CYS A 15 20.34 39.71 5.14
N LEU A 16 21.13 39.84 6.21
CA LEU A 16 21.12 38.91 7.34
C LEU A 16 19.92 39.12 8.27
N LEU A 17 19.40 40.36 8.39
CA LEU A 17 18.16 40.66 9.12
C LEU A 17 16.89 40.21 8.37
N GLY A 18 16.96 40.04 7.05
CA GLY A 18 15.87 39.51 6.22
C GLY A 18 15.66 38.00 6.32
N CYS A 19 16.57 37.26 6.98
CA CYS A 19 16.44 35.83 7.25
C CYS A 19 15.81 35.58 8.63
N THR A 20 14.71 36.25 8.94
CA THR A 20 13.80 35.72 9.96
C THR A 20 13.10 34.53 9.34
N LYS A 21 13.48 33.32 9.74
CA LYS A 21 12.72 32.09 9.46
C LYS A 21 11.26 32.42 9.74
N LYS A 22 10.42 32.46 8.70
CA LYS A 22 8.97 32.44 8.89
C LYS A 22 8.68 31.18 9.68
N THR A 23 8.41 31.32 10.97
CA THR A 23 7.80 30.28 11.76
C THR A 23 6.37 30.19 11.26
N TYR A 24 6.17 29.29 10.29
CA TYR A 24 4.83 28.82 9.98
C TYR A 24 4.33 28.12 11.24
N LYS A 25 3.55 28.83 12.06
CA LYS A 25 2.67 28.16 13.02
C LYS A 25 1.67 27.40 12.16
N VAL A 26 1.90 26.10 11.98
CA VAL A 26 0.86 25.19 11.52
C VAL A 26 -0.20 25.23 12.61
N GLU A 27 -1.40 25.70 12.30
CA GLU A 27 -2.54 25.57 13.19
C GLU A 27 -2.77 24.07 13.44
N ARG A 28 -2.46 23.65 14.67
CA ARG A 28 -2.70 22.28 15.14
C ARG A 28 -4.18 22.21 15.49
N GLY A 29 -4.93 21.45 14.72
CA GLY A 29 -6.35 21.27 14.92
C GLY A 29 -6.73 19.82 14.77
N GLU A 30 -7.78 19.43 15.49
CA GLU A 30 -8.58 18.30 15.04
C GLU A 30 -9.08 18.59 13.63
N TYR A 31 -9.09 17.57 12.77
CA TYR A 31 -9.65 17.68 11.44
C TYR A 31 -10.54 16.49 11.13
N ASP A 32 -11.55 16.74 10.29
CA ASP A 32 -12.43 15.70 9.78
C ASP A 32 -11.69 14.89 8.72
N LEU A 33 -11.64 13.57 8.90
CA LEU A 33 -11.16 12.63 7.88
C LEU A 33 -12.36 11.83 7.39
N THR A 34 -12.54 11.83 6.08
CA THR A 34 -13.35 10.83 5.39
C THR A 34 -12.38 9.99 4.57
N TYR A 35 -12.45 8.68 4.70
CA TYR A 35 -11.66 7.74 3.91
C TYR A 35 -12.60 6.70 3.31
N LYS A 36 -12.45 6.48 2.01
CA LYS A 36 -13.17 5.45 1.29
C LYS A 36 -12.27 4.77 0.28
N THR A 37 -12.25 3.44 0.27
CA THR A 37 -11.46 2.68 -0.69
C THR A 37 -12.08 2.76 -2.09
N GLY A 38 -13.39 2.53 -2.19
CA GLY A 38 -14.19 2.68 -3.40
C GLY A 38 -14.18 1.46 -4.30
N TYR A 39 -14.49 0.26 -3.79
CA TYR A 39 -14.56 -0.95 -4.62
C TYR A 39 -15.46 -0.74 -5.85
N TYR A 40 -14.94 -1.09 -7.03
CA TYR A 40 -15.64 -0.95 -8.31
C TYR A 40 -15.94 -2.32 -8.94
N ALA A 41 -14.89 -3.10 -9.22
CA ALA A 41 -15.01 -4.39 -9.88
C ALA A 41 -13.80 -5.27 -9.58
N SER A 42 -13.97 -6.57 -9.79
CA SER A 42 -12.89 -7.54 -9.67
C SER A 42 -13.10 -8.71 -10.62
N GLU A 43 -12.03 -9.44 -10.87
CA GLU A 43 -12.05 -10.69 -11.63
C GLU A 43 -10.95 -11.62 -11.11
N ILE A 44 -11.21 -12.93 -11.15
CA ILE A 44 -10.22 -14.00 -10.91
C ILE A 44 -10.14 -14.80 -12.21
N ASN A 45 -8.92 -15.16 -12.62
CA ASN A 45 -8.70 -16.00 -13.79
C ASN A 45 -9.16 -17.45 -13.56
N GLU A 46 -9.20 -18.26 -14.62
CA GLU A 46 -9.70 -19.63 -14.53
C GLU A 46 -8.88 -20.52 -13.56
N ASP A 47 -7.56 -20.33 -13.55
CA ASP A 47 -6.61 -21.11 -12.74
C ASP A 47 -6.54 -20.65 -11.28
N LYS A 48 -7.19 -19.53 -10.92
CA LYS A 48 -7.24 -18.93 -9.57
C LYS A 48 -5.87 -18.51 -9.01
N ASP A 49 -4.90 -18.32 -9.88
CA ASP A 49 -3.54 -17.87 -9.58
C ASP A 49 -3.27 -16.44 -10.06
N ALA A 50 -4.30 -15.76 -10.58
CA ALA A 50 -4.26 -14.35 -10.93
C ALA A 50 -5.62 -13.69 -10.68
N LEU A 51 -5.63 -12.50 -10.10
CA LEU A 51 -6.83 -11.68 -9.91
C LEU A 51 -6.52 -10.19 -10.04
N TYR A 52 -7.56 -9.39 -10.24
CA TYR A 52 -7.49 -7.95 -10.05
C TYR A 52 -8.67 -7.43 -9.24
N VAL A 53 -8.46 -6.31 -8.55
CA VAL A 53 -9.52 -5.48 -7.97
C VAL A 53 -9.29 -4.02 -8.39
N ILE A 54 -10.36 -3.38 -8.85
CA ILE A 54 -10.39 -1.95 -9.19
C ILE A 54 -11.08 -1.22 -8.05
N TYR A 55 -10.43 -0.15 -7.60
CA TYR A 55 -10.97 0.80 -6.64
C TYR A 55 -11.09 2.17 -7.30
N SER A 56 -12.31 2.69 -7.45
CA SER A 56 -12.58 3.99 -8.06
C SER A 56 -13.00 5.03 -7.04
N HIS A 57 -12.61 6.28 -7.27
CA HIS A 57 -13.01 7.40 -6.42
C HIS A 57 -13.34 8.65 -7.23
N LYS A 58 -14.22 9.49 -6.67
CA LYS A 58 -14.63 10.77 -7.26
C LYS A 58 -13.99 11.90 -6.48
N GLY A 59 -13.07 12.65 -7.09
CA GLY A 59 -12.59 13.91 -6.52
C GLY A 59 -11.15 14.29 -6.84
N ILE A 60 -10.65 15.27 -6.08
CA ILE A 60 -9.26 15.73 -6.07
C ILE A 60 -8.57 14.96 -4.93
N GLY A 61 -7.96 13.83 -5.29
CA GLY A 61 -7.23 12.95 -4.37
C GLY A 61 -5.93 12.47 -5.04
N ASP A 62 -4.96 12.12 -4.21
CA ASP A 62 -3.71 11.50 -4.64
C ASP A 62 -3.93 10.00 -4.85
N ASP A 63 -3.87 9.50 -6.08
CA ASP A 63 -4.16 8.09 -6.40
C ASP A 63 -3.16 7.12 -5.74
N THR A 64 -2.03 7.62 -5.21
CA THR A 64 -1.10 6.84 -4.39
C THR A 64 -1.60 6.64 -2.95
N LYS A 65 -2.61 7.40 -2.51
CA LYS A 65 -3.16 7.39 -1.15
C LYS A 65 -4.62 6.91 -1.09
N TRP A 66 -5.31 6.91 -2.22
CA TRP A 66 -6.71 6.52 -2.35
C TRP A 66 -6.83 5.25 -3.20
N GLY A 67 -7.76 4.37 -2.84
CA GLY A 67 -7.89 3.03 -3.43
C GLY A 67 -7.23 1.95 -2.57
N GLY A 68 -7.59 0.69 -2.86
CA GLY A 68 -7.19 -0.45 -2.03
C GLY A 68 -5.89 -1.09 -2.49
N GLU A 69 -5.28 -1.86 -1.59
CA GLU A 69 -4.02 -2.61 -1.79
C GLU A 69 -4.27 -4.12 -1.68
N ASP A 70 -3.21 -4.91 -1.66
CA ASP A 70 -3.27 -6.36 -1.41
C ASP A 70 -3.87 -6.68 -0.04
N ASP A 71 -3.71 -5.77 0.92
CA ASP A 71 -4.27 -5.83 2.27
C ASP A 71 -5.77 -5.45 2.34
N ASP A 72 -6.43 -5.12 1.22
CA ASP A 72 -7.89 -5.02 1.09
C ASP A 72 -8.49 -6.29 0.42
N ILE A 73 -7.68 -7.32 0.21
CA ILE A 73 -8.03 -8.50 -0.57
C ILE A 73 -7.77 -9.76 0.27
N ILE A 74 -8.68 -10.73 0.20
CA ILE A 74 -8.46 -12.13 0.56
C ILE A 74 -8.56 -12.91 -0.76
N PRO A 75 -7.44 -13.38 -1.33
CA PRO A 75 -7.40 -13.98 -2.65
C PRO A 75 -8.43 -15.08 -2.81
N ASN A 76 -9.06 -15.10 -3.99
CA ASN A 76 -10.09 -16.07 -4.34
C ASN A 76 -11.36 -16.06 -3.46
N ARG A 77 -11.49 -15.15 -2.50
CA ARG A 77 -12.64 -15.06 -1.58
C ARG A 77 -13.27 -13.67 -1.57
N TYR A 78 -12.58 -12.67 -1.01
CA TYR A 78 -13.20 -11.39 -0.67
C TYR A 78 -12.36 -10.18 -1.05
N ALA A 79 -13.00 -9.13 -1.55
CA ALA A 79 -12.44 -7.78 -1.57
C ALA A 79 -13.19 -6.92 -0.55
N THR A 80 -12.48 -5.99 0.10
CA THR A 80 -13.05 -5.10 1.10
C THR A 80 -13.11 -3.65 0.61
N ASP A 81 -14.20 -2.96 0.92
CA ASP A 81 -14.33 -1.51 0.72
C ASP A 81 -14.52 -0.83 2.07
N ASN A 82 -13.50 -0.08 2.48
CA ASN A 82 -13.52 0.66 3.72
C ASN A 82 -14.29 1.97 3.53
N ASP A 83 -15.16 2.32 4.48
CA ASP A 83 -15.92 3.58 4.51
C ASP A 83 -15.90 4.13 5.94
N LEU A 84 -14.95 5.04 6.16
CA LEU A 84 -14.54 5.57 7.46
C LEU A 84 -14.78 7.08 7.50
N GLN A 85 -15.34 7.57 8.59
CA GLN A 85 -15.49 8.99 8.89
C GLN A 85 -15.24 9.24 10.37
N GLY A 86 -14.48 10.29 10.69
CA GLY A 86 -14.29 10.74 12.07
C GLY A 86 -13.41 11.97 12.20
N ARG A 87 -13.07 12.32 13.43
CA ARG A 87 -12.18 13.42 13.80
C ARG A 87 -10.86 12.91 14.34
N TYR A 88 -9.78 13.54 13.91
CA TYR A 88 -8.42 13.10 14.18
C TYR A 88 -7.55 14.26 14.59
N LEU A 89 -6.68 14.02 15.58
CA LEU A 89 -5.68 14.96 16.05
C LEU A 89 -4.31 14.62 15.44
N ASP A 90 -3.73 15.57 14.72
CA ASP A 90 -2.35 15.48 14.25
C ASP A 90 -1.34 15.76 15.38
N THR A 91 -0.56 14.75 15.75
CA THR A 91 0.51 14.86 16.75
C THR A 91 1.91 14.69 16.16
N PHE A 92 2.08 14.90 14.84
CA PHE A 92 3.34 14.73 14.12
C PHE A 92 4.52 15.55 14.69
N TRP A 93 4.24 16.71 15.30
CA TRP A 93 5.27 17.61 15.82
C TRP A 93 5.05 17.97 17.30
N ASP A 94 6.12 17.96 18.11
CA ASP A 94 6.09 18.49 19.48
C ASP A 94 5.84 20.00 19.49
N GLU A 95 5.55 20.60 20.64
CA GLU A 95 5.36 22.06 20.80
C GLU A 95 6.50 22.95 20.25
N ASN A 96 7.69 22.37 20.03
CA ASN A 96 8.88 23.04 19.50
C ASN A 96 9.08 22.81 17.99
N GLY A 97 8.22 22.01 17.34
CA GLY A 97 8.32 21.68 15.93
C GLY A 97 9.33 20.57 15.62
N ASN A 98 9.71 19.76 16.61
CA ASN A 98 10.49 18.53 16.38
C ASN A 98 9.52 17.39 16.00
N PRO A 99 9.90 16.51 15.06
CA PRO A 99 9.05 15.40 14.67
C PRO A 99 8.95 14.42 15.83
N LEU A 100 7.72 14.16 16.29
CA LEU A 100 7.41 13.10 17.27
C LEU A 100 7.13 11.76 16.59
N GLY A 101 7.14 11.72 15.26
CA GLY A 101 6.77 10.57 14.44
C GLY A 101 5.31 10.63 13.96
N PHE A 102 4.94 9.75 13.04
CA PHE A 102 3.58 9.66 12.49
C PHE A 102 2.59 9.19 13.56
N ASN A 103 1.95 10.14 14.24
CA ASN A 103 0.95 9.87 15.26
C ASN A 103 -0.29 10.74 15.00
N LEU A 104 -1.28 10.16 14.32
CA LEU A 104 -2.63 10.73 14.21
C LEU A 104 -3.49 10.04 15.26
N LYS A 105 -4.15 10.76 16.16
CA LYS A 105 -5.00 10.11 17.17
C LYS A 105 -6.47 10.28 16.81
N THR A 106 -7.21 9.18 16.74
CA THR A 106 -8.69 9.22 16.61
C THR A 106 -9.29 9.84 17.86
N THR A 107 -9.98 10.96 17.72
CA THR A 107 -10.67 11.65 18.83
C THR A 107 -12.17 11.36 18.83
N GLU A 108 -12.76 11.21 17.64
CA GLU A 108 -14.13 10.77 17.45
C GLU A 108 -14.22 9.88 16.21
N LEU A 109 -14.96 8.77 16.33
CA LEU A 109 -15.27 7.88 15.22
C LEU A 109 -16.76 8.03 14.92
N ASP A 110 -17.11 8.61 13.78
CA ASP A 110 -18.51 8.83 13.37
C ASP A 110 -19.09 7.64 12.63
N LYS A 111 -18.25 7.00 11.80
CA LYS A 111 -18.62 5.88 10.95
C LYS A 111 -17.40 4.99 10.67
N PHE A 112 -17.60 3.68 10.73
CA PHE A 112 -16.63 2.73 10.21
C PHE A 112 -17.36 1.49 9.71
N ASN A 113 -17.60 1.45 8.40
CA ASN A 113 -18.20 0.31 7.73
C ASN A 113 -17.18 -0.34 6.80
N VAL A 114 -17.24 -1.65 6.72
CA VAL A 114 -16.46 -2.43 5.76
C VAL A 114 -17.42 -3.27 4.93
N ASP A 115 -17.55 -2.93 3.66
CA ASP A 115 -18.33 -3.72 2.72
C ASP A 115 -17.49 -4.90 2.23
N ILE A 116 -18.07 -6.10 2.24
CA ILE A 116 -17.43 -7.33 1.81
C ILE A 116 -18.01 -7.74 0.47
N TYR A 117 -17.16 -7.92 -0.54
CA TYR A 117 -17.53 -8.33 -1.89
C TYR A 117 -16.96 -9.71 -2.21
N ASP A 118 -17.75 -10.54 -2.88
CA ASP A 118 -17.24 -11.78 -3.49
C ASP A 118 -16.43 -11.43 -4.73
N ILE A 119 -15.12 -11.74 -4.74
CA ILE A 119 -14.23 -11.32 -5.85
C ILE A 119 -14.66 -11.92 -7.18
N LYS A 120 -15.13 -13.17 -7.16
CA LYS A 120 -15.47 -13.90 -8.38
C LYS A 120 -16.65 -13.29 -9.13
N THR A 121 -17.66 -12.85 -8.38
CA THR A 121 -18.91 -12.31 -8.95
C THR A 121 -18.97 -10.79 -8.91
N GLY A 122 -18.11 -10.16 -8.12
CA GLY A 122 -18.08 -8.74 -7.82
C GLY A 122 -19.28 -8.24 -7.02
N LYS A 123 -20.07 -9.14 -6.42
CA LYS A 123 -21.28 -8.78 -5.67
C LYS A 123 -20.97 -8.48 -4.22
N LYS A 124 -21.55 -7.40 -3.71
CA LYS A 124 -21.58 -7.10 -2.28
C LYS A 124 -22.34 -8.22 -1.54
N LEU A 125 -21.67 -8.84 -0.58
CA LEU A 125 -22.22 -9.88 0.28
C LEU A 125 -22.87 -9.29 1.53
N LYS A 126 -22.15 -8.40 2.23
CA LYS A 126 -22.61 -7.74 3.45
C LYS A 126 -21.77 -6.51 3.80
N THR A 127 -22.15 -5.85 4.89
CA THR A 127 -21.43 -4.74 5.52
C THR A 127 -21.18 -5.11 6.97
N ILE A 128 -19.94 -4.99 7.43
CA ILE A 128 -19.56 -5.10 8.84
C ILE A 128 -19.54 -3.69 9.42
N ASP A 129 -20.37 -3.44 10.45
CA ASP A 129 -20.39 -2.19 11.21
C ASP A 129 -19.32 -2.26 12.31
N VAL A 130 -18.10 -1.87 11.97
CA VAL A 130 -16.95 -1.92 12.89
C VAL A 130 -17.12 -0.92 14.03
N LYS A 131 -17.74 0.24 13.77
CA LYS A 131 -17.99 1.24 14.82
C LYS A 131 -18.81 0.64 15.95
N SER A 132 -19.82 -0.17 15.63
CA SER A 132 -20.67 -0.82 16.65
C SER A 132 -19.88 -1.71 17.62
N ILE A 133 -18.74 -2.27 17.22
CA ILE A 133 -17.88 -3.05 18.12
C ILE A 133 -17.26 -2.16 19.18
N PHE A 134 -16.70 -1.01 18.78
CA PHE A 134 -16.13 -0.03 19.69
C PHE A 134 -17.18 0.68 20.57
N ASP A 135 -18.40 0.86 20.07
CA ASP A 135 -19.50 1.44 20.85
C ASP A 135 -20.04 0.49 21.93
N ASN A 136 -19.91 -0.83 21.74
CA ASN A 136 -20.51 -1.85 22.61
C ASN A 136 -19.51 -2.52 23.57
N ASP A 137 -18.21 -2.41 23.34
CA ASP A 137 -17.16 -2.92 24.24
C ASP A 137 -16.30 -1.78 24.79
N ASP A 138 -16.61 -1.33 26.01
CA ASP A 138 -15.89 -0.26 26.71
C ASP A 138 -14.40 -0.54 26.92
N ASN A 139 -13.95 -1.80 26.77
CA ASN A 139 -12.54 -2.19 26.96
C ASN A 139 -11.68 -1.91 25.72
N ILE A 140 -12.31 -1.72 24.56
CA ILE A 140 -11.62 -1.60 23.28
C ILE A 140 -11.94 -0.23 22.68
N LYS A 141 -10.91 0.51 22.27
CA LYS A 141 -11.07 1.81 21.62
C LYS A 141 -10.35 1.84 20.28
N PRO A 142 -10.87 2.57 19.28
CA PRO A 142 -10.17 2.74 18.01
C PRO A 142 -8.92 3.62 18.22
N ASP A 143 -7.80 3.23 17.61
CA ASP A 143 -6.59 4.07 17.51
C ASP A 143 -6.54 4.79 16.12
N LYS A 144 -5.44 5.48 15.70
CA LYS A 144 -5.06 6.22 14.43
C LYS A 144 -5.88 6.00 13.08
N PRO A 145 -5.49 6.51 11.87
CA PRO A 145 -6.39 6.46 10.71
C PRO A 145 -6.41 5.04 10.14
N TYR A 146 -7.50 4.31 10.31
CA TYR A 146 -7.52 2.89 9.93
C TYR A 146 -8.60 2.56 8.94
N LYS A 147 -8.13 2.20 7.74
CA LYS A 147 -8.76 1.14 6.98
C LYS A 147 -8.69 -0.16 7.78
N ALA A 148 -9.70 -1.00 7.62
CA ALA A 148 -9.64 -2.38 8.02
C ALA A 148 -8.79 -3.16 7.01
N ILE A 149 -7.88 -3.98 7.53
CA ILE A 149 -6.95 -4.78 6.74
C ILE A 149 -7.47 -6.22 6.68
N ALA A 150 -7.67 -6.73 5.47
CA ALA A 150 -7.99 -8.12 5.21
C ALA A 150 -6.81 -9.03 5.52
N LEU A 151 -7.10 -10.16 6.18
CA LEU A 151 -6.16 -11.23 6.44
C LEU A 151 -6.90 -12.55 6.63
N GLU A 152 -6.17 -13.66 6.68
CA GLU A 152 -6.74 -14.94 7.08
C GLU A 152 -5.92 -15.51 8.25
N TYR A 153 -6.63 -15.99 9.26
CA TYR A 153 -6.09 -16.52 10.51
C TYR A 153 -6.81 -17.84 10.82
N ASP A 154 -6.04 -18.91 11.04
CA ASP A 154 -6.57 -20.27 11.29
C ASP A 154 -7.54 -20.75 10.18
N GLY A 155 -7.21 -20.47 8.91
CA GLY A 155 -8.02 -20.84 7.75
C GLY A 155 -9.32 -20.03 7.59
N LYS A 156 -9.53 -19.01 8.43
CA LYS A 156 -10.74 -18.19 8.45
C LYS A 156 -10.43 -16.74 8.05
N PRO A 157 -11.34 -16.10 7.31
CA PRO A 157 -11.15 -14.74 6.83
C PRO A 157 -11.46 -13.74 7.95
N TYR A 158 -10.58 -12.75 8.13
CA TYR A 158 -10.71 -11.69 9.12
C TYR A 158 -10.45 -10.33 8.48
N ILE A 159 -11.02 -9.30 9.10
CA ILE A 159 -10.48 -7.95 9.02
C ILE A 159 -9.80 -7.59 10.35
N MET A 160 -8.70 -6.84 10.28
CA MET A 160 -7.97 -6.30 11.42
C MET A 160 -8.12 -4.78 11.44
N VAL A 161 -8.47 -4.25 12.61
CA VAL A 161 -8.53 -2.81 12.87
C VAL A 161 -7.73 -2.51 14.14
N TRP A 162 -6.92 -1.46 14.13
CA TRP A 162 -6.03 -1.24 15.28
C TRP A 162 -6.81 -0.64 16.45
N SER A 163 -6.43 -1.04 17.66
CA SER A 163 -7.05 -0.60 18.90
C SER A 163 -6.05 0.13 19.81
N GLU A 164 -6.56 0.99 20.68
CA GLU A 164 -5.72 1.70 21.65
C GLU A 164 -5.10 0.71 22.66
N LYS A 165 -3.85 1.00 23.02
CA LYS A 165 -3.18 0.35 24.15
C LYS A 165 -3.68 0.94 25.45
N THR A 166 -3.92 0.08 26.45
CA THR A 166 -4.24 0.54 27.80
C THR A 166 -2.98 1.03 28.53
N SER A 167 -3.13 1.83 29.59
CA SER A 167 -1.99 2.22 30.43
C SER A 167 -1.22 1.01 30.97
N LYS A 168 -1.94 -0.07 31.30
CA LYS A 168 -1.34 -1.34 31.75
C LYS A 168 -0.51 -2.01 30.65
N ASP A 169 -0.95 -1.95 29.39
CA ASP A 169 -0.19 -2.48 28.26
C ASP A 169 1.17 -1.76 28.13
N ILE A 170 1.15 -0.43 28.27
CA ILE A 170 2.36 0.40 28.24
C ILE A 170 3.27 0.08 29.43
N GLU A 171 2.72 -0.01 30.64
CA GLU A 171 3.47 -0.38 31.86
C GLU A 171 4.15 -1.76 31.75
N ASN A 172 3.55 -2.69 30.99
CA ASN A 172 4.12 -4.00 30.73
C ASN A 172 5.17 -4.02 29.60
N GLY A 173 5.55 -2.84 29.07
CA GLY A 173 6.58 -2.71 28.04
C GLY A 173 6.09 -2.98 26.62
N TYR A 174 4.78 -2.89 26.36
CA TYR A 174 4.22 -3.07 25.02
C TYR A 174 4.00 -1.74 24.27
N GLU A 175 4.75 -0.69 24.62
CA GLU A 175 4.62 0.64 24.01
C GLU A 175 4.77 0.63 22.48
N ASP A 176 5.65 -0.22 21.95
CA ASP A 176 5.91 -0.33 20.51
C ASP A 176 5.10 -1.45 19.82
N ARG A 177 4.31 -2.23 20.56
CA ARG A 177 3.50 -3.29 19.96
C ARG A 177 2.23 -2.75 19.37
N LEU A 178 1.80 -3.33 18.25
CA LEU A 178 0.52 -3.02 17.63
C LEU A 178 -0.57 -3.91 18.23
N LYS A 179 -1.59 -3.27 18.82
CA LYS A 179 -2.79 -3.94 19.35
C LYS A 179 -3.92 -3.78 18.34
N SER A 180 -4.73 -4.82 18.15
CA SER A 180 -5.77 -4.82 17.12
C SER A 180 -6.95 -5.71 17.47
N VAL A 181 -8.11 -5.34 16.96
CA VAL A 181 -9.31 -6.18 16.93
C VAL A 181 -9.33 -6.95 15.62
N PHE A 182 -9.56 -8.25 15.72
CA PHE A 182 -9.72 -9.18 14.61
C PHE A 182 -11.18 -9.57 14.53
N ILE A 183 -11.84 -9.21 13.43
CA ILE A 183 -13.28 -9.44 13.22
C ILE A 183 -13.44 -10.49 12.13
N ASN A 184 -14.08 -11.61 12.45
CA ASN A 184 -14.31 -12.68 11.50
C ASN A 184 -15.30 -12.22 10.42
N ILE A 185 -14.91 -12.35 9.15
CA ILE A 185 -15.75 -11.90 8.04
C ILE A 185 -17.00 -12.79 7.89
N GLU A 186 -16.99 -14.05 8.28
CA GLU A 186 -18.13 -14.95 8.09
C GLU A 186 -19.22 -14.74 9.15
N ASP A 187 -18.84 -14.70 10.43
CA ASP A 187 -19.78 -14.71 11.57
C ASP A 187 -19.75 -13.45 12.45
N GLU A 188 -18.89 -12.48 12.15
CA GLU A 188 -18.74 -11.19 12.86
C GLU A 188 -18.34 -11.32 14.34
N THR A 189 -17.91 -12.52 14.76
CA THR A 189 -17.23 -12.68 16.05
C THR A 189 -15.87 -11.98 16.04
N TYR A 190 -15.45 -11.45 17.17
CA TYR A 190 -14.20 -10.72 17.26
C TYR A 190 -13.41 -11.02 18.53
N PHE A 191 -12.11 -10.73 18.48
CA PHE A 191 -11.21 -10.75 19.63
C PHE A 191 -10.15 -9.66 19.49
N GLU A 192 -9.58 -9.22 20.61
CA GLU A 192 -8.47 -8.28 20.64
C GLU A 192 -7.16 -9.04 20.92
N ASP A 193 -6.09 -8.73 20.19
CA ASP A 193 -4.77 -9.34 20.37
C ASP A 193 -3.65 -8.43 19.83
N TRP A 194 -2.40 -8.86 20.00
CA TRP A 194 -1.25 -8.23 19.38
C TRP A 194 -1.12 -8.67 17.92
N ALA A 195 -1.07 -7.72 16.99
CA ALA A 195 -0.95 -8.00 15.57
C ALA A 195 0.28 -8.83 15.22
N LYS A 196 1.40 -8.58 15.92
CA LYS A 196 2.61 -9.38 15.78
C LYS A 196 2.40 -10.84 16.21
N ASP A 197 1.72 -11.07 17.33
CA ASP A 197 1.50 -12.42 17.84
C ASP A 197 0.52 -13.20 16.95
N VAL A 198 -0.48 -12.53 16.35
CA VAL A 198 -1.32 -13.13 15.28
C VAL A 198 -0.49 -13.44 14.04
N SER A 199 0.37 -12.50 13.60
CA SER A 199 1.26 -12.68 12.46
C SER A 199 2.23 -13.85 12.67
N GLU A 200 2.88 -13.97 13.83
CA GLU A 200 3.79 -15.08 14.15
C GLU A 200 3.07 -16.43 14.23
N ARG A 201 1.81 -16.47 14.67
CA ARG A 201 0.98 -17.68 14.62
C ARG A 201 0.60 -18.06 13.19
N ARG A 202 0.44 -17.05 12.32
CA ARG A 202 0.14 -17.17 10.88
C ARG A 202 1.37 -17.58 10.07
N SER A 203 2.54 -17.02 10.37
CA SER A 203 3.74 -17.14 9.54
C SER A 203 4.52 -18.41 9.86
N LYS A 204 4.52 -19.34 8.89
CA LYS A 204 5.45 -20.46 8.82
C LYS A 204 6.06 -20.55 7.42
N GLY A 205 6.58 -19.42 6.94
CA GLY A 205 7.23 -19.28 5.64
C GLY A 205 8.61 -19.92 5.56
N GLU A 206 9.01 -20.32 4.36
CA GLU A 206 10.41 -20.61 4.06
C GLU A 206 11.08 -19.29 3.67
N ARG A 207 12.32 -19.04 4.09
CA ARG A 207 13.06 -17.88 3.60
C ARG A 207 13.82 -18.30 2.34
N ILE A 208 13.71 -17.51 1.28
CA ILE A 208 14.46 -17.70 0.04
C ILE A 208 15.43 -16.54 -0.14
N THR A 209 16.56 -16.80 -0.79
CA THR A 209 17.49 -15.75 -1.21
C THR A 209 17.18 -15.38 -2.66
N ALA A 210 16.70 -14.17 -2.88
CA ALA A 210 16.33 -13.67 -4.20
C ALA A 210 16.57 -12.16 -4.29
N VAL A 211 16.53 -11.65 -5.51
CA VAL A 211 16.49 -10.20 -5.75
C VAL A 211 15.03 -9.76 -5.73
N ASP A 212 14.68 -8.78 -4.88
CA ASP A 212 13.31 -8.29 -4.76
C ASP A 212 12.88 -7.59 -6.07
N LYS A 213 11.70 -7.96 -6.60
CA LYS A 213 11.06 -7.25 -7.71
C LYS A 213 10.86 -5.77 -7.38
N TRP A 214 10.70 -5.39 -6.11
CA TRP A 214 10.67 -4.00 -5.70
C TRP A 214 11.94 -3.26 -6.07
N ASP A 215 13.11 -3.86 -5.84
CA ASP A 215 14.40 -3.27 -6.16
C ASP A 215 14.62 -3.18 -7.68
N ILE A 216 14.26 -4.25 -8.40
CA ILE A 216 14.38 -4.30 -9.86
C ILE A 216 13.50 -3.22 -10.49
N PHE A 217 12.19 -3.25 -10.21
CA PHE A 217 11.22 -2.38 -10.85
C PHE A 217 11.23 -1.00 -10.20
N ASN A 218 10.88 -0.85 -8.93
CA ASN A 218 10.64 0.47 -8.35
C ASN A 218 11.91 1.28 -8.12
N GLU A 219 12.90 0.72 -7.43
CA GLU A 219 14.07 1.51 -7.01
C GLU A 219 15.06 1.79 -8.14
N ILE A 220 15.23 0.86 -9.08
CA ILE A 220 16.21 1.02 -10.16
C ILE A 220 15.55 1.32 -11.50
N LEU A 221 14.69 0.44 -12.02
CA LEU A 221 14.19 0.60 -13.39
C LEU A 221 13.24 1.79 -13.54
N LEU A 222 12.21 1.90 -12.69
CA LEU A 222 11.14 2.90 -12.78
C LEU A 222 11.57 4.25 -12.19
N LYS A 223 12.30 4.28 -11.07
CA LYS A 223 12.77 5.54 -10.48
C LYS A 223 13.79 6.28 -11.36
N GLN A 224 14.61 5.55 -12.12
CA GLN A 224 15.54 6.15 -13.08
C GLN A 224 14.83 6.53 -14.41
N ASN A 225 13.65 5.96 -14.68
CA ASN A 225 12.81 6.29 -15.82
C ASN A 225 11.53 7.05 -15.38
N SER A 226 11.61 8.38 -15.32
CA SER A 226 10.56 9.29 -14.80
C SER A 226 9.16 9.15 -15.42
N LEU A 227 9.00 8.36 -16.48
CA LEU A 227 7.72 8.03 -17.08
C LEU A 227 6.89 7.05 -16.23
N TYR A 228 7.47 6.33 -15.27
CA TYR A 228 6.83 5.15 -14.66
C TYR A 228 6.42 5.27 -13.19
N SER A 229 6.25 6.47 -12.65
CA SER A 229 5.76 6.67 -11.27
C SER A 229 4.29 6.27 -11.04
N TYR A 230 3.64 5.63 -12.02
CA TYR A 230 2.23 5.26 -11.99
C TYR A 230 1.99 3.79 -11.65
N ILE A 231 3.06 3.01 -11.49
CA ILE A 231 2.99 1.58 -11.23
C ILE A 231 3.98 1.20 -10.13
N THR A 232 3.58 0.25 -9.30
CA THR A 232 4.44 -0.37 -8.30
C THR A 232 4.35 -1.88 -8.43
N VAL A 233 5.50 -2.56 -8.43
CA VAL A 233 5.58 -4.03 -8.46
C VAL A 233 6.24 -4.51 -7.17
N SER A 234 5.63 -5.45 -6.46
CA SER A 234 6.17 -5.99 -5.21
C SER A 234 6.19 -7.52 -5.21
N SER A 235 7.32 -8.11 -4.80
CA SER A 235 7.37 -9.56 -4.48
C SER A 235 6.94 -9.88 -3.05
N SER A 236 6.69 -8.87 -2.22
CA SER A 236 6.37 -9.01 -0.79
C SER A 236 4.87 -8.94 -0.54
N SER A 237 4.08 -9.71 -1.29
CA SER A 237 2.64 -9.79 -1.05
C SER A 237 2.32 -10.29 0.34
N VAL A 238 1.27 -9.75 0.96
CA VAL A 238 0.73 -10.31 2.22
C VAL A 238 0.11 -11.71 2.02
N TRP A 239 0.01 -12.18 0.77
CA TRP A 239 -0.52 -13.48 0.38
C TRP A 239 0.51 -14.31 -0.41
N GLU A 240 0.65 -15.59 -0.06
CA GLU A 240 1.57 -16.50 -0.76
C GLU A 240 1.22 -16.70 -2.23
N GLY A 241 2.26 -16.91 -3.04
CA GLY A 241 2.12 -17.30 -4.43
C GLY A 241 1.75 -16.13 -5.35
N PHE A 242 1.73 -14.91 -4.82
CA PHE A 242 1.41 -13.71 -5.57
C PHE A 242 2.56 -12.70 -5.58
N THR A 243 2.73 -12.08 -6.75
CA THR A 243 3.40 -10.79 -6.96
C THR A 243 2.32 -9.74 -7.13
N ASP A 244 2.41 -8.66 -6.36
CA ASP A 244 1.45 -7.58 -6.43
C ASP A 244 1.90 -6.51 -7.42
N VAL A 245 0.94 -6.04 -8.23
CA VAL A 245 1.14 -4.91 -9.13
C VAL A 245 0.05 -3.88 -8.87
N TYR A 246 0.46 -2.72 -8.39
CA TYR A 246 -0.41 -1.58 -8.14
C TYR A 246 -0.29 -0.60 -9.29
N VAL A 247 -1.39 -0.34 -10.00
CA VAL A 247 -1.44 0.69 -11.06
C VAL A 247 -2.31 1.84 -10.57
N TYR A 248 -1.70 3.01 -10.43
CA TYR A 248 -2.34 4.24 -9.93
C TYR A 248 -2.90 5.14 -11.06
N ASP A 249 -2.53 4.87 -12.32
CA ASP A 249 -3.02 5.58 -13.50
C ASP A 249 -3.55 4.57 -14.53
N ILE A 250 -4.87 4.39 -14.56
CA ILE A 250 -5.51 3.40 -15.43
C ILE A 250 -5.37 3.70 -16.91
N ASP A 251 -5.14 4.96 -17.29
CA ASP A 251 -4.97 5.36 -18.70
C ASP A 251 -3.68 4.79 -19.30
N ARG A 252 -2.74 4.36 -18.44
CA ARG A 252 -1.44 3.81 -18.81
C ARG A 252 -1.39 2.29 -18.80
N ILE A 253 -2.49 1.62 -18.46
CA ILE A 253 -2.59 0.17 -18.65
C ILE A 253 -2.62 -0.10 -20.16
N PRO A 254 -1.74 -0.98 -20.69
CA PRO A 254 -1.67 -1.27 -22.12
C PRO A 254 -3.01 -1.69 -22.74
N LYS A 255 -3.46 -1.00 -23.80
CA LYS A 255 -4.86 -1.14 -24.33
C LYS A 255 -5.13 -2.43 -25.09
N ASP A 256 -4.09 -3.06 -25.62
CA ASP A 256 -4.18 -4.23 -26.49
C ASP A 256 -3.21 -5.37 -26.06
N ASN A 257 -2.95 -5.51 -24.76
CA ASN A 257 -2.11 -6.58 -24.24
C ASN A 257 -2.82 -7.94 -24.18
N LYS A 258 -2.48 -8.83 -25.11
CA LYS A 258 -3.11 -10.16 -25.22
C LYS A 258 -2.96 -11.02 -23.97
N LYS A 259 -1.85 -10.91 -23.22
CA LYS A 259 -1.62 -11.73 -22.03
C LYS A 259 -2.48 -11.22 -20.87
N LEU A 260 -2.46 -9.91 -20.60
CA LEU A 260 -3.23 -9.28 -19.54
C LEU A 260 -4.74 -9.48 -19.74
N TYR A 261 -5.27 -9.14 -20.93
CA TYR A 261 -6.70 -9.32 -21.22
C TYR A 261 -7.10 -10.78 -21.51
N GLY A 262 -6.12 -11.66 -21.75
CA GLY A 262 -6.34 -13.10 -21.78
C GLY A 262 -6.61 -13.66 -20.37
N LEU A 263 -5.88 -13.16 -19.36
CA LEU A 263 -6.14 -13.49 -17.95
C LEU A 263 -7.44 -12.86 -17.44
N PHE A 264 -7.73 -11.64 -17.87
CA PHE A 264 -8.85 -10.84 -17.36
C PHE A 264 -9.72 -10.27 -18.49
N PRO A 265 -10.62 -11.07 -19.08
CA PRO A 265 -11.44 -10.65 -20.21
C PRO A 265 -12.33 -9.42 -19.93
N LYS A 266 -12.75 -9.21 -18.68
CA LYS A 266 -13.63 -8.08 -18.32
C LYS A 266 -12.87 -6.81 -17.98
N LEU A 267 -11.55 -6.88 -17.83
CA LEU A 267 -10.74 -5.73 -17.44
C LEU A 267 -10.91 -4.58 -18.44
N LYS A 268 -10.82 -4.86 -19.74
CA LYS A 268 -10.91 -3.83 -20.79
C LYS A 268 -12.22 -3.04 -20.71
N GLU A 269 -13.36 -3.73 -20.60
CA GLU A 269 -14.67 -3.09 -20.51
C GLU A 269 -14.79 -2.19 -19.27
N ASN A 270 -14.28 -2.65 -18.12
CA ASN A 270 -14.29 -1.86 -16.88
C ASN A 270 -13.41 -0.62 -16.98
N LEU A 271 -12.20 -0.75 -17.52
CA LEU A 271 -11.27 0.38 -17.71
C LEU A 271 -11.84 1.39 -18.71
N ASP A 272 -12.30 0.95 -19.88
CA ASP A 272 -12.88 1.82 -20.91
C ASP A 272 -14.07 2.61 -20.36
N LYS A 273 -14.91 1.98 -19.53
CA LYS A 273 -16.03 2.65 -18.87
C LYS A 273 -15.56 3.74 -17.90
N LEU A 274 -14.64 3.42 -16.98
CA LEU A 274 -14.10 4.39 -16.01
C LEU A 274 -13.44 5.58 -16.69
N ILE A 275 -12.63 5.32 -17.72
CA ILE A 275 -11.96 6.35 -18.53
C ILE A 275 -13.00 7.24 -19.22
N SER A 276 -14.05 6.64 -19.81
CA SER A 276 -15.11 7.40 -20.48
C SER A 276 -15.93 8.28 -19.52
N GLU A 277 -16.06 7.86 -18.26
CA GLU A 277 -16.75 8.58 -17.20
C GLU A 277 -15.83 9.61 -16.50
N GLY A 278 -14.53 9.62 -16.84
CA GLY A 278 -13.52 10.47 -16.19
C GLY A 278 -13.28 10.11 -14.73
N GLU A 279 -13.57 8.88 -14.32
CA GLU A 279 -13.35 8.40 -12.97
C GLU A 279 -11.88 8.02 -12.76
N ARG A 280 -11.31 8.44 -11.63
CA ARG A 280 -9.97 8.02 -11.21
C ARG A 280 -10.09 6.66 -10.54
N ALA A 281 -9.12 5.78 -10.81
CA ALA A 281 -9.10 4.47 -10.19
C ALA A 281 -7.67 3.97 -9.96
N LYS A 282 -7.54 3.10 -8.97
CA LYS A 282 -6.38 2.25 -8.74
C LYS A 282 -6.76 0.82 -9.08
N VAL A 283 -5.85 0.09 -9.73
CA VAL A 283 -6.01 -1.35 -9.97
C VAL A 283 -4.92 -2.09 -9.22
N THR A 284 -5.33 -3.01 -8.36
CA THR A 284 -4.44 -3.94 -7.70
C THR A 284 -4.56 -5.28 -8.40
N PHE A 285 -3.46 -5.72 -9.01
CA PHE A 285 -3.33 -7.07 -9.55
C PHE A 285 -2.55 -7.91 -8.56
N MET A 286 -3.04 -9.13 -8.32
CA MET A 286 -2.26 -10.17 -7.67
C MET A 286 -2.03 -11.26 -8.71
N LEU A 287 -0.78 -11.41 -9.15
CA LEU A 287 -0.40 -12.32 -10.23
C LEU A 287 0.47 -13.43 -9.68
N SER A 288 0.45 -14.62 -10.29
CA SER A 288 1.32 -15.71 -9.86
C SER A 288 2.78 -15.26 -9.71
N ASP A 289 3.40 -15.60 -8.58
CA ASP A 289 4.82 -15.35 -8.27
C ASP A 289 5.78 -16.07 -9.24
N SER A 290 5.26 -17.04 -10.00
CA SER A 290 5.97 -17.74 -11.06
C SER A 290 6.15 -16.92 -12.34
N ILE A 291 5.41 -15.82 -12.51
CA ILE A 291 5.57 -14.93 -13.67
C ILE A 291 6.96 -14.30 -13.64
N SER A 292 7.68 -14.46 -14.74
CA SER A 292 9.01 -13.89 -14.87
C SER A 292 8.98 -12.37 -14.95
N ASP A 293 10.08 -11.71 -14.57
CA ASP A 293 10.18 -10.24 -14.62
C ASP A 293 9.95 -9.70 -16.03
N LYS A 294 10.44 -10.41 -17.05
CA LYS A 294 10.18 -10.07 -18.45
C LYS A 294 8.70 -10.15 -18.78
N GLU A 295 8.00 -11.18 -18.33
CA GLU A 295 6.58 -11.33 -18.60
C GLU A 295 5.72 -10.29 -17.87
N LEU A 296 6.07 -9.93 -16.63
CA LEU A 296 5.44 -8.80 -15.92
C LEU A 296 5.65 -7.50 -16.70
N ALA A 297 6.88 -7.28 -17.15
CA ALA A 297 7.24 -6.15 -17.97
C ALA A 297 6.38 -6.09 -19.26
N ASP A 298 6.34 -7.18 -20.00
CA ASP A 298 5.57 -7.30 -21.25
C ASP A 298 4.06 -7.10 -21.03
N MET A 299 3.54 -7.31 -19.80
CA MET A 299 2.11 -7.12 -19.47
C MET A 299 1.73 -5.66 -19.22
N PHE A 300 2.63 -4.86 -18.63
CA PHE A 300 2.30 -3.52 -18.11
C PHE A 300 3.02 -2.36 -18.81
N PHE A 301 4.01 -2.62 -19.65
CA PHE A 301 4.71 -1.60 -20.44
C PHE A 301 4.50 -1.87 -21.93
N GLU A 302 4.01 -0.87 -22.68
CA GLU A 302 3.68 -1.03 -24.10
C GLU A 302 4.97 -1.15 -24.95
N ASN A 303 5.18 -2.29 -25.61
CA ASN A 303 6.40 -2.61 -26.37
C ASN A 303 7.66 -2.78 -25.49
N VAL A 304 8.46 -3.79 -25.81
CA VAL A 304 9.78 -4.04 -25.18
C VAL A 304 10.75 -2.85 -25.40
N GLU A 305 10.42 -1.92 -26.30
CA GLU A 305 11.13 -0.67 -26.52
C GLU A 305 10.87 0.41 -25.44
N ASP A 306 9.77 0.33 -24.69
CA ASP A 306 9.44 1.30 -23.64
C ASP A 306 10.21 1.02 -22.33
N ILE A 307 10.56 -0.25 -22.08
CA ILE A 307 11.51 -0.58 -21.00
C ILE A 307 12.93 -0.35 -21.49
N SER A 308 13.35 0.91 -21.38
CA SER A 308 14.74 1.28 -21.63
C SER A 308 15.62 0.91 -20.43
N PHE A 309 16.59 0.04 -20.68
CA PHE A 309 17.73 -0.16 -19.79
C PHE A 309 18.85 0.86 -20.04
N ASP A 310 18.67 1.80 -21.00
CA ASP A 310 19.71 2.78 -21.27
C ASP A 310 19.90 3.73 -20.08
N GLY A 311 21.16 3.93 -19.70
CA GLY A 311 21.53 4.69 -18.51
C GLY A 311 21.23 4.00 -17.17
N VAL A 312 20.65 2.79 -17.14
CA VAL A 312 20.35 2.07 -15.90
C VAL A 312 21.63 1.53 -15.27
N ILE A 313 21.87 1.91 -14.01
CA ILE A 313 23.07 1.54 -13.26
C ILE A 313 22.67 1.03 -11.87
N VAL A 314 23.22 -0.13 -11.50
CA VAL A 314 23.28 -0.59 -10.10
C VAL A 314 24.51 0.04 -9.48
N ASP A 315 24.35 0.79 -8.39
CA ASP A 315 25.48 1.39 -7.69
C ASP A 315 26.27 0.34 -6.88
N GLY A 316 27.52 0.66 -6.53
CA GLY A 316 28.38 -0.25 -5.79
C GLY A 316 27.90 -0.60 -4.37
N ARG A 317 26.89 0.08 -3.82
CA ARG A 317 26.35 -0.25 -2.49
C ARG A 317 25.29 -1.35 -2.56
N HIS A 318 24.63 -1.50 -3.70
CA HIS A 318 23.60 -2.52 -3.92
C HIS A 318 24.13 -3.66 -4.81
N SER A 319 25.43 -3.66 -5.14
CA SER A 319 26.03 -4.68 -5.99
C SER A 319 26.82 -5.73 -5.22
N VAL A 320 26.78 -6.96 -5.72
CA VAL A 320 27.46 -8.14 -5.11
C VAL A 320 28.98 -7.99 -4.98
N ASP A 321 29.61 -7.16 -5.80
CA ASP A 321 31.07 -6.98 -5.85
C ASP A 321 31.54 -5.59 -5.39
N GLY A 322 30.62 -4.74 -4.93
CA GLY A 322 30.93 -3.38 -4.47
C GLY A 322 31.19 -2.38 -5.59
N LEU A 323 31.04 -2.77 -6.86
CA LEU A 323 31.32 -1.93 -8.04
C LEU A 323 30.03 -1.54 -8.77
N PRO A 324 29.98 -0.34 -9.39
CA PRO A 324 28.84 0.03 -10.21
C PRO A 324 28.79 -0.74 -11.53
N HIS A 325 27.60 -1.21 -11.92
CA HIS A 325 27.40 -1.97 -13.16
C HIS A 325 26.32 -1.35 -14.03
N LYS A 326 26.59 -1.25 -15.34
CA LYS A 326 25.56 -0.92 -16.33
C LYS A 326 24.70 -2.16 -16.56
N ILE A 327 23.39 -1.98 -16.48
CA ILE A 327 22.40 -3.03 -16.69
C ILE A 327 21.83 -2.90 -18.08
N ASN A 328 21.73 -4.00 -18.83
CA ASN A 328 21.17 -4.01 -20.18
C ASN A 328 19.94 -4.92 -20.31
N ASN A 329 19.63 -5.71 -19.28
CA ASN A 329 18.50 -6.65 -19.23
C ASN A 329 18.28 -7.14 -17.79
N PHE A 330 17.22 -7.93 -17.58
CA PHE A 330 16.91 -8.56 -16.29
C PHE A 330 17.96 -9.57 -15.78
N ASP A 331 18.74 -10.19 -16.66
CA ASP A 331 19.79 -11.14 -16.24
C ASP A 331 21.00 -10.39 -15.65
N ASP A 332 21.34 -9.22 -16.20
CA ASP A 332 22.35 -8.33 -15.63
C ASP A 332 21.94 -7.88 -14.21
N PHE A 333 20.66 -7.59 -13.98
CA PHE A 333 20.14 -7.29 -12.64
C PHE A 333 20.41 -8.43 -11.66
N LYS A 334 19.99 -9.66 -12.01
CA LYS A 334 20.18 -10.85 -11.17
C LYS A 334 21.64 -11.19 -10.93
N LYS A 335 22.51 -10.84 -11.87
CA LYS A 335 23.95 -11.08 -11.77
C LYS A 335 24.63 -10.11 -10.81
N TYR A 336 24.26 -8.83 -10.86
CA TYR A 336 25.01 -7.78 -10.18
C TYR A 336 24.38 -7.27 -8.90
N MET A 337 23.06 -7.40 -8.72
CA MET A 337 22.37 -6.92 -7.52
C MET A 337 22.57 -7.90 -6.36
N GLU A 338 22.84 -7.37 -5.17
CA GLU A 338 22.95 -8.18 -3.95
C GLU A 338 21.58 -8.77 -3.61
N PRO A 339 21.44 -10.11 -3.62
CA PRO A 339 20.17 -10.73 -3.24
C PRO A 339 20.00 -10.66 -1.73
N GLU A 340 18.75 -10.60 -1.28
CA GLU A 340 18.39 -10.59 0.13
C GLU A 340 17.56 -11.80 0.52
N GLU A 341 17.52 -12.09 1.82
CA GLU A 341 16.62 -13.11 2.34
C GLU A 341 15.21 -12.55 2.43
N MET A 342 14.37 -13.04 1.53
CA MET A 342 12.96 -12.70 1.46
C MET A 342 12.16 -13.82 2.12
N GLU A 343 11.15 -13.45 2.91
CA GLU A 343 10.18 -14.42 3.40
C GLU A 343 9.33 -14.88 2.21
N ARG A 344 9.46 -16.15 1.84
CA ARG A 344 8.47 -16.81 1.00
C ARG A 344 7.32 -17.15 1.94
N SER A 345 6.39 -16.20 2.05
CA SER A 345 5.18 -16.37 2.85
C SER A 345 4.57 -17.71 2.47
N ARG A 346 4.50 -18.65 3.41
CA ARG A 346 3.76 -19.91 3.23
C ARG A 346 2.35 -19.69 3.76
N TYR A 347 1.53 -19.08 2.94
CA TYR A 347 0.11 -18.96 3.12
C TYR A 347 -0.58 -19.96 2.20
N ASN A 348 -0.89 -21.17 2.66
CA ASN A 348 -1.78 -22.05 1.88
C ASN A 348 -3.20 -21.46 1.92
N PRO A 349 -3.73 -20.80 0.88
CA PRO A 349 -5.17 -20.65 0.79
C PRO A 349 -5.72 -22.07 0.76
N ILE A 350 -6.50 -22.45 1.79
CA ILE A 350 -7.12 -23.77 1.81
C ILE A 350 -7.96 -23.88 0.53
N PRO A 351 -7.74 -24.88 -0.34
CA PRO A 351 -8.60 -25.08 -1.49
C PRO A 351 -10.02 -25.24 -0.97
N ASP A 352 -10.94 -24.43 -1.50
CA ASP A 352 -12.35 -24.46 -1.16
C ASP A 352 -12.91 -25.86 -1.45
N ASN A 353 -12.88 -26.73 -0.44
CA ASN A 353 -13.55 -28.02 -0.46
C ASN A 353 -14.98 -27.78 0.02
N ARG A 354 -15.81 -27.24 -0.87
CA ARG A 354 -17.27 -27.29 -0.77
C ARG A 354 -17.88 -27.99 -1.98
#